data_AF-A0A7S1R3B8-F1
#
_entry.id   AF-A0A7S1R3B8-F1
#
_cell.length_a   1.000
_cell.length_b   1.000
_cell.length_c   1.000
_cell.angle_alpha   90.00
_cell.angle_beta   90.00
_cell.angle_gamma   90.00
#
_symmetry.space_group_name_H-M   'P 1'
#
loop_
_entity.id
_entity.type
_entity.pdbx_description
1 polymer ?
#
loop_
_entity_poly.entity_id
_entity_poly.type
_entity_poly.pdbx_seq_one_letter_code
_entity_poly.pdbx_strand_id
1 'polypeptide(L)'
;ASPSRGSRHGRALVAIPGRVLSAAECAALLRAAERLREACEGTKPWQIISVDAWLAALLWERVKEHVPIVWAGRRVVGLGERLRVQYGGHESITEASPAPWALRLCLGGTGARGRAQLIGPGKAPAPACDCAEGGGCSDCAALRADVQYGRESWLAFVQESVGLGCSPAENRRRGLRLALLVTVAGVLLPAISFARRRR
;
A
#
# COMPACT_ATOMS: atom_id res chain seq x y z
N ALA A 1 17.35 14.84 23.85
CA ALA A 1 16.59 15.03 22.60
C ALA A 1 17.43 14.51 21.44
N SER A 2 17.09 13.35 20.88
CA SER A 2 17.81 12.79 19.73
C SER A 2 17.48 13.60 18.49
N PRO A 3 18.47 13.99 17.66
CA PRO A 3 18.21 14.74 16.44
C PRO A 3 17.34 13.89 15.52
N SER A 4 16.16 14.41 15.15
CA SER A 4 15.33 13.86 14.10
C SER A 4 16.09 14.01 12.78
N ARG A 5 16.93 13.02 12.45
CA ARG A 5 17.52 12.90 11.11
C ARG A 5 16.35 12.85 10.14
N GLY A 6 16.11 13.98 9.46
CA GLY A 6 15.06 14.14 8.46
C GLY A 6 15.28 13.11 7.38
N SER A 7 14.60 11.97 7.52
CA SER A 7 14.78 10.88 6.60
C SER A 7 14.23 11.33 5.24
N ARG A 8 15.10 11.34 4.23
CA ARG A 8 14.74 11.55 2.81
C ARG A 8 13.96 10.34 2.26
N HIS A 9 13.12 9.70 3.06
CA HIS A 9 12.25 8.64 2.56
C HIS A 9 11.21 9.29 1.64
N GLY A 10 11.33 8.97 0.36
CA GLY A 10 10.45 9.46 -0.69
C GLY A 10 8.99 9.26 -0.26
N ARG A 11 8.24 10.36 -0.34
CA ARG A 11 6.81 10.42 -0.06
C ARG A 11 6.08 9.62 -1.16
N ALA A 12 5.98 8.30 -0.99
CA ALA A 12 5.48 7.43 -2.02
C ALA A 12 3.98 7.15 -1.82
N LEU A 13 3.21 7.46 -2.85
CA LEU A 13 1.92 6.84 -3.07
C LEU A 13 2.19 5.67 -4.02
N VAL A 14 1.85 4.46 -3.59
CA VAL A 14 2.10 3.25 -4.38
C VAL A 14 0.76 2.69 -4.83
N ALA A 15 0.49 2.80 -6.13
CA ALA A 15 -0.64 2.12 -6.74
C ALA A 15 -0.33 0.62 -6.78
N ILE A 16 -1.25 -0.20 -6.26
CA ILE A 16 -1.12 -1.65 -6.35
C ILE A 16 -1.63 -2.06 -7.73
N PRO A 17 -0.82 -2.72 -8.57
CA PRO A 17 -1.25 -3.11 -9.90
C PRO A 17 -2.35 -4.17 -9.82
N GLY A 18 -3.41 -3.99 -10.61
CA GLY A 18 -4.53 -4.93 -10.70
C GLY A 18 -5.69 -4.61 -9.74
N ARG A 19 -6.64 -5.55 -9.67
CA ARG A 19 -7.79 -5.48 -8.77
C ARG A 19 -7.54 -6.41 -7.58
N VAL A 20 -7.55 -5.84 -6.38
CA VAL A 20 -7.42 -6.60 -5.13
C VAL A 20 -8.70 -7.35 -4.81
N LEU A 21 -9.85 -6.76 -5.13
CA LEU A 21 -11.16 -7.39 -4.98
C LEU A 21 -11.90 -7.46 -6.32
N SER A 22 -12.70 -8.51 -6.48
CA SER A 22 -13.67 -8.63 -7.56
C SER A 22 -14.81 -7.62 -7.39
N ALA A 23 -15.56 -7.37 -8.47
CA ALA A 23 -16.70 -6.46 -8.40
C ALA A 23 -17.79 -6.95 -7.45
N ALA A 24 -18.00 -8.27 -7.36
CA ALA A 24 -18.95 -8.89 -6.45
C ALA A 24 -18.54 -8.73 -4.97
N GLU A 25 -17.25 -8.94 -4.66
CA GLU A 25 -16.73 -8.71 -3.30
C GLU A 25 -16.86 -7.24 -2.89
N CYS A 26 -16.54 -6.30 -3.78
CA CYS A 26 -16.74 -4.88 -3.52
C CYS A 26 -18.21 -4.54 -3.26
N ALA A 27 -19.14 -5.09 -4.05
CA ALA A 27 -20.57 -4.89 -3.86
C ALA A 27 -21.06 -5.49 -2.53
N ALA A 28 -20.56 -6.67 -2.15
CA ALA A 28 -20.88 -7.29 -0.87
C ALA A 28 -20.39 -6.47 0.32
N LEU A 29 -19.14 -5.98 0.28
CA LEU A 29 -18.59 -5.10 1.31
C LEU A 29 -19.34 -3.78 1.42
N LEU A 30 -19.73 -3.19 0.29
CA LEU A 30 -20.50 -1.95 0.29
C LEU A 30 -21.87 -2.15 0.94
N ARG A 31 -22.61 -3.20 0.57
CA ARG A 31 -23.89 -3.55 1.19
C ARG A 31 -23.76 -3.83 2.69
N ALA A 32 -22.70 -4.53 3.10
CA ALA A 32 -22.44 -4.79 4.51
C ALA A 32 -22.18 -3.49 5.28
N ALA A 33 -21.41 -2.57 4.69
CA ALA A 33 -21.13 -1.27 5.28
C ALA A 33 -22.38 -0.37 5.34
N GLU A 34 -23.27 -0.43 4.34
CA GLU A 34 -24.55 0.30 4.34
C GLU A 34 -25.46 -0.18 5.49
N ARG A 35 -25.59 -1.50 5.68
CA ARG A 35 -26.35 -2.05 6.82
C ARG A 35 -25.79 -1.63 8.17
N LEU A 36 -24.46 -1.62 8.31
CA LEU A 36 -23.81 -1.12 9.53
C LEU A 36 -24.09 0.38 9.74
N ARG A 37 -24.15 1.15 8.66
CA ARG A 37 -24.46 2.58 8.72
C ARG A 37 -25.85 2.83 9.30
N GLU A 38 -26.83 2.09 8.80
CA GLU A 38 -28.22 2.17 9.23
C GLU A 38 -28.37 1.80 10.72
N ALA A 39 -27.56 0.87 11.20
CA ALA A 39 -27.57 0.44 12.60
C ALA A 39 -26.88 1.42 13.56
N CYS A 40 -25.97 2.27 13.08
CA CYS A 40 -25.19 3.18 13.92
C CYS A 40 -25.85 4.57 14.03
N GLU A 41 -26.84 4.72 14.91
CA GLU A 41 -27.36 6.03 15.30
C GLU A 41 -26.25 6.91 15.93
N GLY A 42 -26.00 8.10 15.38
CA GLY A 42 -25.10 9.11 15.97
C GLY A 42 -23.62 9.03 15.59
N THR A 43 -23.19 8.12 14.72
CA THR A 43 -21.82 8.14 14.17
C THR A 43 -21.67 9.18 13.06
N LYS A 44 -20.43 9.66 12.82
CA LYS A 44 -20.15 10.58 11.71
C LYS A 44 -20.70 9.97 10.41
N PRO A 45 -21.60 10.65 9.68
CA PRO A 45 -22.38 10.03 8.60
C PRO A 45 -21.54 9.52 7.43
N TRP A 46 -20.28 9.94 7.36
CA TRP A 46 -19.32 9.62 6.32
C TRP A 46 -18.28 8.57 6.72
N GLN A 47 -18.24 8.09 7.97
CA GLN A 47 -17.24 7.13 8.43
C GLN A 47 -17.82 6.05 9.34
N ILE A 48 -17.58 4.80 8.96
CA ILE A 48 -17.91 3.61 9.73
C ILE A 48 -16.61 2.92 10.12
N ILE A 49 -16.47 2.54 11.38
CA ILE A 49 -15.33 1.77 11.87
C ILE A 49 -15.85 0.38 12.23
N SER A 50 -15.28 -0.63 11.60
CA SER A 50 -15.54 -2.04 11.90
C SER A 50 -14.25 -2.72 12.35
N VAL A 51 -14.37 -3.74 13.18
CA VAL A 51 -13.25 -4.61 13.58
C VAL A 51 -13.46 -5.96 12.92
N ASP A 52 -12.64 -6.30 11.94
CA ASP A 52 -12.75 -7.55 11.18
C ASP A 52 -11.35 -8.09 10.86
N ALA A 53 -10.90 -9.02 11.71
CA ALA A 53 -9.59 -9.65 11.57
C ALA A 53 -9.50 -10.55 10.32
N TRP A 54 -10.59 -11.22 9.95
CA TRP A 54 -10.61 -12.11 8.80
C TRP A 54 -10.47 -11.32 7.49
N LEU A 55 -11.25 -10.24 7.34
CA LEU A 55 -11.16 -9.38 6.17
C LEU A 55 -9.79 -8.67 6.10
N ALA A 56 -9.23 -8.24 7.23
CA ALA A 56 -7.89 -7.67 7.27
C ALA A 56 -6.83 -8.68 6.80
N ALA A 57 -6.88 -9.93 7.26
CA ALA A 57 -5.98 -11.00 6.84
C ALA A 57 -6.13 -11.33 5.35
N LEU A 58 -7.37 -11.44 4.86
CA LEU A 58 -7.67 -11.69 3.45
C LEU A 58 -7.10 -10.58 2.55
N LEU A 59 -7.32 -9.32 2.93
CA LEU A 59 -6.78 -8.18 2.19
C LEU A 59 -5.25 -8.19 2.21
N TRP A 60 -4.65 -8.46 3.37
CA TRP A 60 -3.19 -8.55 3.51
C TRP A 60 -2.58 -9.58 2.57
N GLU A 61 -3.14 -10.78 2.48
CA GLU A 61 -2.66 -11.83 1.57
C GLU A 61 -2.64 -11.38 0.11
N ARG A 62 -3.60 -10.53 -0.30
CA ARG A 62 -3.68 -10.01 -1.66
C ARG A 62 -2.75 -8.84 -1.95
N VAL A 63 -2.34 -8.09 -0.93
CA VAL A 63 -1.53 -6.87 -1.11
C VAL A 63 -0.08 -6.98 -0.65
N LYS A 64 0.27 -7.97 0.19
CA LYS A 64 1.59 -8.07 0.85
C LYS A 64 2.79 -8.01 -0.09
N GLU A 65 2.64 -8.49 -1.33
CA GLU A 65 3.68 -8.46 -2.35
C GLU A 65 4.03 -7.06 -2.85
N HIS A 66 3.16 -6.07 -2.59
CA HIS A 66 3.28 -4.68 -3.00
C HIS A 66 3.54 -3.73 -1.84
N VAL A 67 3.45 -4.22 -0.60
CA VAL A 67 3.70 -3.44 0.61
C VAL A 67 5.19 -3.49 0.93
N PRO A 68 5.84 -2.37 1.33
CA PRO A 68 7.24 -2.40 1.78
C PRO A 68 7.41 -3.38 2.94
N ILE A 69 8.50 -4.15 2.93
CA ILE A 69 8.81 -5.12 4.01
C ILE A 69 9.24 -4.37 5.27
N VAL A 70 9.98 -3.29 5.11
CA VAL A 70 10.52 -2.48 6.19
C VAL A 70 10.25 -1.01 5.93
N TRP A 71 9.88 -0.28 6.98
CA TRP A 71 9.75 1.16 6.95
C TRP A 71 10.18 1.76 8.29
N ALA A 72 11.04 2.78 8.23
CA ALA A 72 11.53 3.49 9.40
C ALA A 72 12.04 2.53 10.49
N GLY A 73 12.89 1.58 10.09
CA GLY A 73 13.49 0.58 10.99
C GLY A 73 12.52 -0.46 11.56
N ARG A 74 11.26 -0.52 11.09
CA ARG A 74 10.24 -1.48 11.56
C ARG A 74 9.79 -2.38 10.43
N ARG A 75 9.63 -3.67 10.72
CA ARG A 75 9.09 -4.64 9.77
C ARG A 75 7.57 -4.51 9.70
N VAL A 76 7.00 -4.55 8.50
CA VAL A 76 5.56 -4.65 8.31
C VAL A 76 5.11 -6.06 8.67
N VAL A 77 4.07 -6.17 9.50
CA VAL A 77 3.53 -7.45 9.99
C VAL A 77 2.21 -7.80 9.32
N GLY A 78 1.40 -6.80 8.97
CA GLY A 78 0.08 -7.03 8.39
C GLY A 78 -0.75 -5.77 8.25
N LEU A 79 -2.07 -5.94 8.16
CA LEU A 79 -3.06 -4.87 8.27
C LEU A 79 -3.71 -4.88 9.65
N GLY A 80 -4.11 -3.71 10.12
CA GLY A 80 -4.92 -3.55 11.32
C GLY A 80 -6.32 -4.10 11.13
N GLU A 81 -6.83 -4.76 12.16
CA GLU A 81 -8.20 -5.30 12.19
C GLU A 81 -9.27 -4.20 12.21
N ARG A 82 -8.89 -2.98 12.60
CA ARG A 82 -9.77 -1.80 12.57
C ARG A 82 -9.87 -1.25 11.15
N LEU A 83 -10.88 -1.71 10.44
CA LEU A 83 -11.22 -1.28 9.09
C LEU A 83 -12.14 -0.07 9.13
N ARG A 84 -11.86 0.93 8.30
CA ARG A 84 -12.64 2.16 8.22
C ARG A 84 -13.26 2.27 6.85
N VAL A 85 -14.58 2.24 6.75
CA VAL A 85 -15.29 2.55 5.52
C VAL A 85 -15.59 4.04 5.51
N GLN A 86 -15.14 4.74 4.47
CA GLN A 86 -15.34 6.17 4.28
C GLN A 86 -16.21 6.39 3.03
N TYR A 87 -17.24 7.21 3.17
CA TYR A 87 -18.14 7.61 2.09
C TYR A 87 -17.87 9.06 1.70
N GLY A 88 -17.98 9.36 0.40
CA GLY A 88 -17.87 10.71 -0.14
C GLY A 88 -16.48 11.10 -0.62
N GLY A 89 -16.42 12.20 -1.37
CA GLY A 89 -15.22 12.74 -2.00
C GLY A 89 -14.38 13.62 -1.07
N HIS A 90 -13.10 13.28 -0.95
CA HIS A 90 -11.92 14.08 -0.57
C HIS A 90 -11.90 14.98 0.67
N GLU A 91 -12.91 15.81 0.91
CA GLU A 91 -12.76 16.98 1.79
C GLU A 91 -12.69 16.64 3.29
N SER A 92 -13.22 15.49 3.71
CA SER A 92 -13.18 15.05 5.11
C SER A 92 -11.89 14.30 5.52
N ILE A 93 -10.98 14.04 4.57
CA ILE A 93 -9.69 13.35 4.83
C ILE A 93 -8.53 14.37 4.78
N THR A 94 -8.76 15.58 5.28
CA THR A 94 -7.72 16.60 5.48
C THR A 94 -6.96 16.42 6.78
N GLU A 95 -7.38 15.50 7.66
CA GLU A 95 -6.52 15.04 8.75
C GLU A 95 -5.35 14.27 8.15
N ALA A 96 -4.24 15.00 7.96
CA ALA A 96 -2.92 14.45 7.75
C ALA A 96 -2.70 13.39 8.83
N SER A 97 -2.94 12.14 8.47
CA SER A 97 -2.91 11.06 9.42
C SER A 97 -1.48 11.03 9.97
N PRO A 98 -1.26 11.26 11.28
CA PRO A 98 0.08 11.12 11.87
C PRO A 98 0.54 9.65 11.85
N ALA A 99 -0.39 8.77 11.47
CA ALA A 99 -0.27 7.33 11.42
C ALA A 99 0.69 6.87 10.30
N PRO A 100 1.21 5.64 10.44
CA PRO A 100 2.05 5.03 9.42
C PRO A 100 1.25 4.69 8.15
N TRP A 101 1.85 3.97 7.21
CA TRP A 101 1.19 3.64 5.94
C TRP A 101 -0.23 3.09 6.13
N ALA A 102 -1.12 3.44 5.21
CA ALA A 102 -2.48 2.92 5.17
C ALA A 102 -2.78 2.31 3.80
N LEU A 103 -3.43 1.16 3.79
CA LEU A 103 -4.07 0.60 2.62
C LEU A 103 -5.42 1.29 2.41
N ARG A 104 -5.67 1.81 1.21
CA ARG A 104 -6.97 2.32 0.77
C ARG A 104 -7.45 1.49 -0.42
N LEU A 105 -8.70 1.06 -0.38
CA LEU A 105 -9.32 0.20 -1.37
C LEU A 105 -10.64 0.81 -1.82
N CYS A 106 -10.81 0.99 -3.12
CA CYS A 106 -12.03 1.59 -3.68
C CYS A 106 -13.12 0.53 -3.79
N LEU A 107 -14.26 0.74 -3.12
CA LEU A 107 -15.41 -0.17 -3.15
C LEU A 107 -16.46 0.24 -4.21
N GLY A 108 -16.51 1.53 -4.54
CA GLY A 108 -17.48 2.12 -5.48
C GLY A 108 -16.85 2.78 -6.72
N GLY A 109 -17.69 3.28 -7.61
CA GLY A 109 -17.31 3.97 -8.85
C GLY A 109 -17.19 3.04 -10.08
N THR A 110 -17.44 3.60 -11.27
CA THR A 110 -17.48 2.86 -12.55
C THR A 110 -16.09 2.45 -13.07
N GLY A 111 -15.01 3.13 -12.66
CA GLY A 111 -13.64 2.87 -13.16
C GLY A 111 -12.63 2.37 -12.14
N ALA A 112 -12.87 2.59 -10.84
CA ALA A 112 -11.87 2.36 -9.79
C ALA A 112 -12.16 1.16 -8.86
N ARG A 113 -13.34 0.52 -9.00
CA ARG A 113 -13.77 -0.57 -8.11
C ARG A 113 -12.72 -1.70 -8.01
N GLY A 114 -12.36 -2.04 -6.77
CA GLY A 114 -11.38 -3.07 -6.44
C GLY A 114 -9.92 -2.64 -6.57
N ARG A 115 -9.62 -1.39 -6.97
CA ARG A 115 -8.25 -0.88 -6.98
C ARG A 115 -7.81 -0.53 -5.56
N ALA A 116 -6.53 -0.81 -5.27
CA ALA A 116 -5.94 -0.48 -3.99
C ALA A 116 -4.74 0.46 -4.14
N GLN A 117 -4.55 1.31 -3.14
CA GLN A 117 -3.45 2.25 -3.04
C GLN A 117 -2.86 2.17 -1.64
N LEU A 118 -1.53 2.18 -1.56
CA LEU A 118 -0.81 2.36 -0.32
C LEU A 118 -0.44 3.83 -0.17
N ILE A 119 -0.92 4.43 0.92
CA ILE A 119 -0.71 5.84 1.24
C ILE A 119 0.38 5.90 2.30
N GLY A 120 1.53 6.46 1.95
CA GLY A 120 2.63 6.70 2.89
C GLY A 120 2.32 7.82 3.89
N PRO A 121 3.10 7.90 4.98
CA PRO A 121 2.94 8.94 5.99
C PRO A 121 3.12 10.34 5.39
N GLY A 122 2.30 11.30 5.83
CA GLY A 122 2.37 12.69 5.40
C GLY A 122 1.93 12.96 3.95
N LYS A 123 1.32 11.98 3.28
CA LYS A 123 0.69 12.16 1.97
C LYS A 123 -0.81 12.34 2.11
N ALA A 124 -1.32 13.39 1.46
CA ALA A 124 -2.74 13.44 1.17
C ALA A 124 -3.08 12.24 0.26
N PRO A 125 -4.16 11.50 0.57
CA PRO A 125 -4.60 10.43 -0.30
C PRO A 125 -4.89 11.00 -1.70
N ALA A 126 -4.44 10.33 -2.76
CA ALA A 126 -4.97 10.63 -4.09
C ALA A 126 -6.48 10.33 -4.11
N PRO A 127 -7.25 10.95 -5.02
CA PRO A 127 -8.63 10.49 -5.28
C PRO A 127 -8.58 9.00 -5.55
N ALA A 128 -9.20 8.23 -4.65
CA ALA A 128 -9.30 6.78 -4.80
C ALA A 128 -10.31 6.45 -5.91
N CYS A 129 -11.34 7.27 -6.04
CA CYS A 129 -12.35 7.14 -7.04
C CYS A 129 -12.21 8.30 -8.02
N ASP A 130 -12.16 7.96 -9.30
CA ASP A 130 -12.39 8.92 -10.38
C ASP A 130 -13.89 9.25 -10.35
N CYS A 131 -14.30 10.12 -9.43
CA CYS A 131 -15.59 10.81 -9.56
C CYS A 131 -15.44 11.65 -10.83
N ALA A 132 -16.07 11.22 -11.93
CA ALA A 132 -16.09 12.02 -13.15
C ALA A 132 -16.56 13.42 -12.78
N GLU A 133 -15.85 14.45 -13.22
CA GLU A 133 -16.25 15.85 -13.01
C GLU A 133 -17.69 16.01 -13.53
N GLY A 134 -18.66 16.17 -12.62
CA GLY A 134 -20.09 16.27 -12.92
C GLY A 134 -20.97 15.08 -12.47
N GLY A 135 -20.39 13.95 -12.10
CA GLY A 135 -21.09 12.86 -11.42
C GLY A 135 -20.99 13.01 -9.91
N GLY A 136 -22.14 13.15 -9.21
CA GLY A 136 -22.18 13.31 -7.76
C GLY A 136 -21.26 12.31 -7.04
N CYS A 137 -20.30 12.81 -6.27
CA CYS A 137 -19.28 12.00 -5.60
C CYS A 137 -19.84 11.26 -4.35
N SER A 138 -21.18 11.15 -4.25
CA SER A 138 -21.91 10.48 -3.18
C SER A 138 -21.72 8.96 -3.18
N ASP A 139 -21.42 8.37 -4.35
CA ASP A 139 -21.39 6.91 -4.52
C ASP A 139 -19.99 6.32 -4.34
N CYS A 140 -19.04 7.16 -3.91
CA CYS A 140 -17.66 6.76 -3.70
C CYS A 140 -17.44 6.33 -2.26
N ALA A 141 -17.32 5.02 -2.08
CA ALA A 141 -16.91 4.40 -0.83
C ALA A 141 -15.48 3.84 -0.94
N ALA A 142 -14.68 4.07 0.09
CA ALA A 142 -13.34 3.51 0.22
C ALA A 142 -13.18 2.79 1.56
N LEU A 143 -12.60 1.61 1.53
CA LEU A 143 -12.16 0.88 2.71
C LEU A 143 -10.71 1.29 3.03
N ARG A 144 -10.43 1.67 4.27
CA ARG A 144 -9.10 1.99 4.75
C ARG A 144 -8.70 1.02 5.87
N ALA A 145 -7.49 0.50 5.78
CA ALA A 145 -6.86 -0.31 6.81
C ALA A 145 -5.47 0.24 7.10
N ASP A 146 -5.15 0.49 8.37
CA ASP A 146 -3.83 0.97 8.75
C ASP A 146 -2.84 -0.22 8.72
N VAL A 147 -1.62 -0.02 8.20
CA VAL A 147 -0.59 -1.06 8.18
C VAL A 147 -0.03 -1.24 9.59
N GLN A 148 0.15 -2.49 10.01
CA GLN A 148 0.75 -2.83 11.30
C GLN A 148 2.26 -3.06 11.18
N TYR A 149 2.98 -2.56 12.18
CA TYR A 149 4.44 -2.63 12.25
C TYR A 149 4.85 -3.38 13.50
N GLY A 150 5.90 -4.18 13.36
CA GLY A 150 6.60 -4.77 14.49
C GLY A 150 7.42 -3.74 15.25
N ARG A 151 8.19 -4.23 16.22
CA ARG A 151 9.16 -3.43 16.95
C ARG A 151 10.28 -2.94 16.03
N GLU A 152 10.90 -1.83 16.40
CA GLU A 152 12.14 -1.38 15.78
C GLU A 152 13.22 -2.44 15.97
N SER A 153 13.99 -2.70 14.92
CA SER A 153 15.12 -3.62 15.00
C SER A 153 16.27 -3.12 14.15
N TRP A 154 17.50 -3.33 14.66
CA TRP A 154 18.70 -2.99 13.93
C TRP A 154 18.77 -3.71 12.57
N LEU A 155 18.34 -4.98 12.52
CA LEU A 155 18.30 -5.75 11.28
C LEU A 155 17.38 -5.12 10.23
N ALA A 156 16.19 -4.64 10.64
CA ALA A 156 15.30 -3.92 9.73
C ALA A 156 15.95 -2.61 9.25
N PHE A 157 16.61 -1.86 10.14
CA PHE A 157 17.34 -0.64 9.76
C PHE A 157 18.44 -0.92 8.71
N VAL A 158 19.21 -2.00 8.89
CA VAL A 158 20.23 -2.43 7.92
C VAL A 158 19.58 -2.81 6.60
N GLN A 159 18.52 -3.63 6.61
CA GLN A 159 17.77 -4.03 5.42
C GLN A 159 17.25 -2.82 4.64
N GLU A 160 16.68 -1.83 5.34
CA GLU A 160 16.23 -0.58 4.75
C GLU A 160 17.41 0.22 4.16
N SER A 161 18.53 0.31 4.88
CA SER A 161 19.73 1.05 4.45
C SER A 161 20.39 0.46 3.19
N VAL A 162 20.36 -0.87 3.03
CA VAL A 162 20.85 -1.52 1.80
C VAL A 162 19.82 -1.54 0.66
N GLY A 163 18.65 -0.92 0.85
CA GLY A 163 17.60 -0.83 -0.16
C GLY A 163 16.76 -2.09 -0.34
N LEU A 164 16.78 -3.01 0.64
CA LEU A 164 15.95 -4.22 0.68
C LEU A 164 14.62 -4.02 1.44
N GLY A 165 14.36 -2.81 1.96
CA GLY A 165 13.10 -2.47 2.64
C GLY A 165 11.90 -2.31 1.69
N CYS A 166 12.11 -2.33 0.37
CA CYS A 166 11.07 -2.19 -0.64
C CYS A 166 10.07 -3.37 -0.65
N SER A 167 9.07 -3.30 -1.53
CA SER A 167 8.09 -4.38 -1.68
C SER A 167 8.76 -5.68 -2.15
N PRO A 168 8.26 -6.87 -1.76
CA PRO A 168 8.79 -8.14 -2.24
C PRO A 168 8.83 -8.25 -3.77
N ALA A 169 7.81 -7.74 -4.47
CA ALA A 169 7.79 -7.69 -5.93
C ALA A 169 8.93 -6.83 -6.50
N GLU A 170 9.23 -5.69 -5.88
CA GLU A 170 10.34 -4.83 -6.29
C GLU A 170 11.71 -5.45 -5.97
N ASN A 171 11.85 -6.07 -4.79
CA ASN A 171 13.06 -6.78 -4.41
C ASN A 171 13.37 -7.93 -5.38
N ARG A 172 12.35 -8.68 -5.82
CA ARG A 172 12.52 -9.71 -6.87
C ARG A 172 12.98 -9.12 -8.19
N ARG A 173 12.40 -7.99 -8.62
CA ARG A 173 12.84 -7.28 -9.84
C ARG A 173 14.28 -6.78 -9.74
N ARG A 174 14.67 -6.21 -8.59
CA ARG A 174 16.04 -5.77 -8.33
C ARG A 174 17.02 -6.95 -8.30
N GLY A 175 16.65 -8.04 -7.62
CA GLY A 175 17.43 -9.28 -7.55
C GLY A 175 17.68 -9.87 -8.94
N LEU A 176 16.66 -9.96 -9.79
CA LEU A 176 16.80 -10.43 -11.17
C LEU A 176 17.74 -9.55 -12.00
N ARG A 177 17.63 -8.22 -11.87
CA ARG A 177 18.54 -7.28 -12.56
C ARG A 177 19.98 -7.45 -12.11
N LEU A 178 20.20 -7.58 -10.81
CA LEU A 178 21.54 -7.82 -10.26
C LEU A 178 22.11 -9.16 -10.71
N ALA A 179 21.30 -10.23 -10.67
CA ALA A 179 21.71 -11.55 -11.16
C ALA A 179 22.12 -11.49 -12.64
N LEU A 180 21.30 -10.85 -13.48
CA LEU A 180 21.62 -10.63 -14.90
C LEU A 180 22.93 -9.89 -15.08
N LEU A 181 23.15 -8.79 -14.34
CA LEU A 181 24.39 -8.01 -14.42
C LEU A 181 25.62 -8.85 -14.03
N VAL A 182 25.52 -9.65 -12.98
CA VAL A 182 26.59 -10.55 -12.55
C VAL A 182 26.85 -11.62 -13.60
N THR A 183 25.83 -12.22 -14.19
CA THR A 183 25.99 -13.21 -15.26
C THR A 183 26.64 -12.60 -16.50
N VAL A 184 26.18 -11.42 -16.92
CA VAL A 184 26.73 -10.70 -18.08
C VAL A 184 28.20 -10.34 -17.84
N ALA A 185 28.52 -9.77 -16.69
CA ALA A 185 29.90 -9.44 -16.33
C ALA A 185 30.78 -10.70 -16.21
N GLY A 186 30.27 -11.75 -15.57
CA GLY A 186 30.97 -13.01 -15.33
C GLY A 186 31.24 -13.83 -16.59
N VAL A 187 30.41 -13.72 -17.63
CA VAL A 187 30.57 -14.49 -18.87
C VAL A 187 31.23 -13.65 -19.97
N LEU A 188 30.78 -12.40 -20.17
CA LEU A 188 31.29 -11.58 -21.28
C LEU A 188 32.68 -11.03 -21.02
N LEU A 189 33.02 -10.64 -19.79
CA LEU A 189 34.35 -10.08 -19.51
C LEU A 189 35.47 -11.11 -19.73
N PRO A 190 35.35 -12.38 -19.28
CA PRO A 190 36.32 -13.41 -19.61
C PRO A 190 36.38 -13.70 -21.10
N ALA A 191 35.24 -13.80 -21.80
CA ALA A 191 35.22 -14.06 -23.22
C ALA A 191 35.92 -12.96 -24.04
N ILE A 192 35.68 -11.69 -23.72
CA ILE A 192 36.32 -10.54 -24.38
C ILE A 192 37.83 -10.53 -24.10
N SER A 193 38.24 -10.78 -22.86
CA SER A 193 39.66 -10.83 -22.50
C SER A 193 40.40 -11.97 -23.21
N PHE A 194 39.76 -13.13 -23.36
CA PHE A 194 40.32 -14.27 -24.08
C PHE A 194 40.45 -13.99 -25.58
N ALA A 195 39.44 -13.36 -26.19
CA ALA A 195 39.48 -12.95 -27.59
C ALA A 195 40.59 -11.92 -27.88
N ARG A 196 40.86 -11.01 -26.94
CA ARG A 196 41.98 -10.05 -27.05
C ARG A 196 43.35 -10.71 -26.98
N ARG A 197 43.55 -11.78 -26.19
CA ARG A 197 44.84 -12.48 -26.09
C ARG A 197 45.21 -13.30 -27.32
N ARG A 198 44.24 -13.64 -28.17
CA ARG A 198 44.45 -14.43 -29.40
C ARG A 198 44.74 -13.57 -30.64
N ARG A 199 44.61 -12.25 -30.54
CA ARG A 199 45.02 -11.30 -31.58
C ARG A 199 46.39 -10.76 -31.24
#